data_AF-A0A1H9VP15-F1
#
_entry.id   AF-A0A1H9VP15-F1
#
_cell.length_a   1.000
_cell.length_b   1.000
_cell.length_c   1.000
_cell.angle_alpha   90.00
_cell.angle_beta   90.00
_cell.angle_gamma   90.00
#
_symmetry.space_group_name_H-M   'P 1'
#
loop_
_entity.id
_entity.type
_entity.pdbx_description
1 polymer ?
#
loop_
_entity_poly.entity_id
_entity_poly.type
_entity_poly.pdbx_seq_one_letter_code
_entity_poly.pdbx_strand_id
1 'polypeptide(L)'
;MHPTLAQLGKLTDMELSQRLNLDNLGALQPDHEPEANSSLSTLGQVAALIESVAGVDPDEVTPDSTPDSLSLDSLSRIELIVRAEGHFGVRIDEETALNFHTVDDLVTYLAQNT
;
A
#
# COMPACT_ATOMS: atom_id res chain seq x y z
N MET A 1 8.96 -71.02 -31.47
CA MET A 1 9.36 -71.25 -30.07
C MET A 1 9.82 -69.92 -29.51
N HIS A 2 8.98 -69.20 -28.76
CA HIS A 2 9.38 -68.11 -27.87
C HIS A 2 8.53 -68.24 -26.59
N PRO A 3 9.13 -68.57 -25.44
CA PRO A 3 8.62 -68.24 -24.10
C PRO A 3 9.03 -66.78 -23.78
N THR A 4 8.54 -66.00 -22.83
CA THR A 4 7.55 -66.12 -21.74
C THR A 4 7.57 -64.74 -21.02
N LEU A 5 6.54 -64.47 -20.22
CA LEU A 5 6.49 -63.49 -19.12
C LEU A 5 6.24 -62.01 -19.47
N ALA A 6 4.97 -61.61 -19.39
CA ALA A 6 4.63 -60.36 -18.72
C ALA A 6 3.34 -60.57 -17.94
N GLN A 7 3.54 -60.71 -16.63
CA GLN A 7 2.53 -60.83 -15.59
C GLN A 7 1.62 -59.60 -15.61
N LEU A 8 0.34 -59.79 -15.98
CA LEU A 8 -0.72 -58.86 -15.67
C LEU A 8 -0.91 -58.83 -14.15
N GLY A 9 -0.35 -57.81 -13.51
CA GLY A 9 -0.46 -57.58 -12.07
C GLY A 9 -0.49 -56.10 -11.78
N LYS A 10 -1.70 -55.53 -11.80
CA LYS A 10 -2.11 -54.33 -11.04
C LYS A 10 -1.06 -53.23 -10.96
N LEU A 11 -0.85 -52.49 -12.04
CA LEU A 11 -0.27 -51.16 -11.93
C LEU A 11 -1.43 -50.18 -11.77
N THR A 12 -1.66 -49.79 -10.53
CA THR A 12 -2.28 -48.53 -10.12
C THR A 12 -1.67 -47.40 -10.96
N ASP A 13 -2.28 -47.10 -12.09
CA ASP A 13 -2.01 -45.89 -12.89
C ASP A 13 -2.56 -44.66 -12.16
N MET A 14 -2.13 -44.48 -10.92
CA MET A 14 -2.58 -43.38 -10.07
C MET A 14 -1.58 -42.98 -9.00
N GLU A 15 -0.41 -43.61 -8.93
CA GLU A 15 0.60 -43.32 -7.92
C GLU A 15 1.98 -43.70 -8.46
N LEU A 16 2.69 -42.73 -9.09
CA LEU A 16 4.16 -42.79 -8.99
C LEU A 16 4.95 -41.52 -9.30
N SER A 17 4.57 -40.58 -10.15
CA SER A 17 5.64 -39.64 -10.60
C SER A 17 5.21 -38.24 -11.02
N GLN A 18 4.32 -37.61 -10.26
CA GLN A 18 4.46 -36.17 -10.01
C GLN A 18 4.57 -35.87 -8.52
N ARG A 19 5.36 -36.73 -7.86
CA ARG A 19 6.15 -36.47 -6.66
C ARG A 19 7.08 -35.26 -6.88
N LEU A 20 6.51 -34.12 -7.25
CA LEU A 20 7.17 -32.83 -7.29
C LEU A 20 7.08 -32.27 -5.87
N ASN A 21 8.05 -32.72 -5.10
CA ASN A 21 8.54 -32.17 -3.85
C ASN A 21 8.40 -30.64 -3.76
N LEU A 22 7.32 -30.18 -3.12
CA LEU A 22 7.24 -29.37 -1.89
C LEU A 22 8.33 -28.34 -1.48
N ASP A 23 9.45 -28.12 -2.18
CA ASP A 23 10.54 -27.30 -1.60
C ASP A 23 11.13 -26.22 -2.53
N ASN A 24 10.36 -25.64 -3.46
CA ASN A 24 10.75 -24.30 -3.94
C ASN A 24 10.20 -23.22 -3.00
N LEU A 25 10.90 -23.14 -1.87
CA LEU A 25 10.96 -22.08 -0.90
C LEU A 25 11.45 -20.81 -1.62
N GLY A 26 10.50 -20.06 -2.20
CA GLY A 26 10.70 -18.71 -2.68
C GLY A 26 9.71 -17.82 -1.98
N ALA A 27 10.03 -17.46 -0.74
CA ALA A 27 9.39 -16.35 -0.05
C ALA A 27 9.52 -15.10 -0.94
N LEU A 28 8.49 -14.81 -1.71
CA LEU A 28 8.18 -13.46 -2.14
C LEU A 28 6.88 -13.13 -1.43
N GLN A 29 7.02 -12.13 -0.58
CA GLN A 29 6.10 -11.73 0.46
C GLN A 29 4.70 -11.42 -0.11
N PRO A 30 3.64 -11.59 0.69
CA PRO A 30 2.29 -11.20 0.30
C PRO A 30 2.19 -9.69 0.47
N ASP A 31 2.50 -8.90 -0.55
CA ASP A 31 2.22 -7.47 -0.48
C ASP A 31 1.87 -6.92 -1.85
N HIS A 32 0.93 -5.97 -1.85
CA HIS A 32 0.33 -5.27 -2.99
C HIS A 32 -0.91 -5.93 -3.63
N GLU A 33 -1.96 -6.15 -2.84
CA GLU A 33 -3.29 -5.75 -3.29
C GLU A 33 -3.75 -4.58 -2.41
N PRO A 34 -3.65 -3.31 -2.84
CA PRO A 34 -4.36 -2.25 -2.15
C PRO A 34 -5.83 -2.32 -2.62
N GLU A 35 -6.60 -3.24 -2.05
CA GLU A 35 -8.07 -3.22 -2.08
C GLU A 35 -8.62 -2.14 -1.11
N ALA A 36 -8.14 -0.90 -1.23
CA ALA A 36 -8.45 0.18 -0.28
C ALA A 36 -9.17 1.37 -0.95
N ASN A 37 -10.29 1.12 -1.63
CA ASN A 37 -11.17 2.18 -2.12
C ASN A 37 -12.63 1.92 -1.74
N SER A 38 -12.94 1.83 -0.44
CA SER A 38 -14.35 1.88 -0.02
C SER A 38 -14.66 2.76 1.20
N SER A 39 -13.67 3.28 1.93
CA SER A 39 -13.80 4.43 2.84
C SER A 39 -12.40 4.77 3.35
N LEU A 40 -11.61 5.54 2.59
CA LEU A 40 -10.28 5.96 3.07
C LEU A 40 -10.46 6.83 4.32
N SER A 41 -9.75 6.49 5.40
CA SER A 41 -9.61 7.34 6.57
C SER A 41 -9.03 8.70 6.17
N THR A 42 -9.18 9.73 7.02
CA THR A 42 -8.59 11.06 6.74
C THR A 42 -7.10 10.96 6.44
N LEU A 43 -6.36 10.08 7.14
CA LEU A 43 -4.96 9.77 6.84
C LEU A 43 -4.80 9.20 5.42
N GLY A 44 -5.59 8.19 5.01
CA GLY A 44 -5.48 7.61 3.68
C GLY A 44 -5.81 8.61 2.55
N GLN A 45 -6.74 9.53 2.80
CA GLN A 45 -7.04 10.61 1.87
C GLN A 45 -5.89 11.65 1.80
N VAL A 46 -5.30 12.02 2.94
CA VAL A 46 -4.12 12.89 2.98
C VAL A 46 -2.92 12.23 2.30
N ALA A 47 -2.71 10.94 2.52
CA ALA A 47 -1.66 10.17 1.87
C ALA A 47 -1.80 10.16 0.34
N ALA A 48 -3.02 9.98 -0.18
CA ALA A 48 -3.29 10.09 -1.62
C ALA A 48 -3.00 11.50 -2.19
N LEU A 49 -3.25 12.56 -1.40
CA LEU A 49 -2.89 13.92 -1.81
C LEU A 49 -1.36 14.10 -1.84
N ILE A 50 -0.65 13.54 -0.85
CA ILE A 50 0.81 13.56 -0.80
C ILE A 50 1.41 12.79 -1.97
N GLU A 51 0.89 11.61 -2.31
CA GLU A 51 1.27 10.85 -3.51
C GLU A 51 1.12 11.71 -4.77
N SER A 52 -0.01 12.38 -4.94
CA SER A 52 -0.24 13.24 -6.12
C SER A 52 0.71 14.44 -6.21
N VAL A 53 1.24 14.93 -5.09
CA VAL A 53 2.08 16.14 -5.02
C VAL A 53 3.57 15.80 -5.06
N ALA A 54 3.97 14.73 -4.36
CA ALA A 54 5.36 14.37 -4.12
C ALA A 54 5.77 13.03 -4.74
N GLY A 55 4.81 12.24 -5.22
CA GLY A 55 5.06 10.89 -5.74
C GLY A 55 5.49 9.90 -4.64
N VAL A 56 5.17 10.19 -3.38
CA VAL A 56 5.45 9.30 -2.25
C VAL A 56 4.34 8.27 -2.12
N ASP A 57 4.70 7.01 -1.90
CA ASP A 57 3.73 5.95 -1.76
C ASP A 57 2.86 6.16 -0.51
N PRO A 58 1.52 6.05 -0.60
CA PRO A 58 0.64 6.28 0.54
C PRO A 58 0.88 5.32 1.70
N ASP A 59 1.45 4.14 1.46
CA ASP A 59 1.82 3.19 2.52
C ASP A 59 3.07 3.65 3.31
N GLU A 60 3.92 4.50 2.73
CA GLU A 60 5.07 5.11 3.42
C GLU A 60 4.66 6.32 4.28
N VAL A 61 3.43 6.82 4.12
CA VAL A 61 2.92 7.97 4.86
C VAL A 61 2.39 7.52 6.22
N THR A 62 3.11 7.88 7.27
CA THR A 62 2.72 7.63 8.66
C THR A 62 2.27 8.93 9.34
N PRO A 63 1.47 8.87 10.42
CA PRO A 63 1.08 10.08 11.15
C PRO A 63 2.29 10.88 11.70
N ASP A 64 3.36 10.21 12.10
CA ASP A 64 4.59 10.85 12.60
C ASP A 64 5.48 11.40 11.47
N SER A 65 5.17 11.08 10.21
CA SER A 65 5.93 11.55 9.07
C SER A 65 5.93 13.08 9.00
N THR A 66 7.11 13.65 8.79
CA THR A 66 7.31 15.09 8.62
C THR A 66 7.39 15.44 7.13
N PRO A 67 7.11 16.69 6.74
CA PRO A 67 7.28 17.12 5.36
C PRO A 67 8.69 16.86 4.83
N ASP A 68 9.71 17.03 5.67
CA ASP A 68 11.11 16.77 5.32
C ASP A 68 11.35 15.27 5.02
N SER A 69 10.82 14.38 5.87
CA SER A 69 10.93 12.92 5.64
C SER A 69 10.23 12.43 4.38
N LEU A 70 9.18 13.13 3.95
CA LEU A 70 8.40 12.84 2.74
C LEU A 70 8.92 13.60 1.51
N SER A 71 10.08 14.26 1.59
CA SER A 71 10.62 15.09 0.51
C SER A 71 9.64 16.16 0.00
N LEU A 72 8.82 16.72 0.90
CA LEU A 72 7.90 17.82 0.60
C LEU A 72 8.64 19.17 0.68
N ASP A 73 9.03 19.68 -0.48
CA ASP A 73 9.57 21.03 -0.62
C ASP A 73 8.57 22.12 -0.22
N SER A 74 9.07 23.35 -0.03
CA SER A 74 8.23 24.51 0.29
C SER A 74 7.09 24.74 -0.72
N LEU A 75 7.29 24.46 -2.00
CA LEU A 75 6.22 24.58 -3.02
C LEU A 75 5.20 23.44 -2.90
N SER A 76 5.68 22.20 -2.77
CA SER A 76 4.84 21.00 -2.59
C SER A 76 3.97 21.09 -1.34
N ARG A 77 4.49 21.66 -0.24
CA ARG A 77 3.70 21.93 0.97
C ARG A 77 2.55 22.88 0.71
N ILE A 78 2.79 23.99 0.02
CA ILE A 78 1.72 24.95 -0.31
C ILE A 78 0.66 24.28 -1.21
N GLU A 79 1.09 23.49 -2.20
CA GLU A 79 0.16 22.79 -3.08
C GLU A 79 -0.66 21.70 -2.35
N LEU A 80 -0.04 20.97 -1.42
CA LEU A 80 -0.71 20.00 -0.57
C LEU A 80 -1.82 20.66 0.26
N ILE A 81 -1.54 21.80 0.89
CA ILE A 81 -2.52 22.56 1.68
C ILE A 81 -3.69 23.00 0.80
N VAL A 82 -3.40 23.61 -0.36
CA VAL A 82 -4.45 24.07 -1.30
C VAL A 82 -5.31 22.91 -1.80
N ARG A 83 -4.71 21.74 -2.08
CA ARG A 83 -5.48 20.55 -2.46
C ARG A 83 -6.30 19.99 -1.30
N ALA A 84 -5.75 19.97 -0.08
CA ALA A 84 -6.48 19.52 1.10
C ALA A 84 -7.69 20.42 1.39
N GLU A 85 -7.54 21.74 1.31
CA GLU A 85 -8.65 22.69 1.42
C GLU A 85 -9.75 22.40 0.39
N GLY A 86 -9.38 22.22 -0.88
CA GLY A 86 -10.33 21.92 -1.95
C GLY A 86 -10.99 20.54 -1.82
N HIS A 87 -10.24 19.53 -1.37
CA HIS A 87 -10.71 18.15 -1.24
C HIS A 87 -11.66 17.97 -0.06
N PHE A 88 -11.32 18.56 1.09
CA PHE A 88 -12.11 18.43 2.32
C PHE A 88 -13.09 19.59 2.54
N GLY A 89 -13.03 20.64 1.73
CA GLY A 89 -13.90 21.81 1.87
C GLY A 89 -13.58 22.67 3.09
N VAL A 90 -12.35 22.59 3.62
CA VAL A 90 -11.89 23.38 4.77
C VAL A 90 -11.12 24.62 4.33
N ARG A 91 -10.86 25.55 5.26
CA ARG A 91 -9.87 26.61 5.08
C ARG A 91 -8.77 26.48 6.11
N ILE A 92 -7.52 26.54 5.66
CA ILE A 92 -6.33 26.49 6.49
C ILE A 92 -5.64 27.85 6.36
N ASP A 93 -5.60 28.61 7.46
CA ASP A 93 -4.94 29.92 7.46
C ASP A 93 -3.40 29.77 7.46
N GLU A 94 -2.67 30.79 7.04
CA GLU A 94 -1.22 30.72 6.86
C GLU A 94 -0.51 30.37 8.18
N GLU A 95 -0.93 30.98 9.29
CA GLU A 95 -0.40 30.67 10.62
C GLU A 95 -0.62 29.19 10.98
N THR A 96 -1.77 28.63 10.63
CA THR A 96 -2.08 27.22 10.91
C THR A 96 -1.23 26.30 10.02
N ALA A 97 -1.13 26.60 8.73
CA ALA A 97 -0.30 25.84 7.79
C ALA A 97 1.19 25.84 8.20
N LEU A 98 1.70 26.97 8.72
CA LEU A 98 3.07 27.09 9.23
C LEU A 98 3.31 26.33 10.54
N ASN A 99 2.26 26.06 11.31
CA ASN A 99 2.34 25.30 12.56
C ASN A 99 2.22 23.78 12.37
N PHE A 100 1.97 23.30 11.15
CA PHE A 100 1.95 21.86 10.86
C PHE A 100 3.37 21.31 10.74
N HIS A 101 3.72 20.39 11.64
CA HIS A 101 5.04 19.76 11.69
C HIS A 101 5.02 18.32 11.15
N THR A 102 3.87 17.66 11.30
CA THR A 102 3.67 16.26 10.94
C THR A 102 2.40 16.08 10.10
N VAL A 103 2.28 14.90 9.48
CA VAL A 103 1.05 14.51 8.79
C VAL A 103 -0.13 14.41 9.78
N ASP A 104 0.11 13.96 11.01
CA ASP A 104 -0.93 13.88 12.05
C ASP A 104 -1.53 15.25 12.36
N ASP A 105 -0.73 16.33 12.40
CA ASP A 105 -1.25 17.69 12.62
C ASP A 105 -2.29 18.07 11.57
N LEU A 106 -1.99 17.79 10.29
CA LEU A 106 -2.90 18.06 9.18
C LEU A 106 -4.14 17.14 9.25
N VAL A 107 -3.96 15.85 9.49
CA VAL A 107 -5.05 14.87 9.58
C VAL A 107 -6.00 15.21 10.72
N THR A 108 -5.47 15.54 11.89
CA THR A 108 -6.22 15.95 13.08
C THR A 108 -6.98 17.25 12.81
N TYR A 109 -6.32 18.23 12.20
CA TYR A 109 -6.98 19.49 11.83
C TYR A 109 -8.15 19.22 10.88
N LEU A 110 -7.94 18.43 9.83
CA LEU A 110 -8.99 18.08 8.89
C LEU A 110 -10.13 17.36 9.61
N ALA A 111 -9.85 16.29 10.37
CA ALA A 111 -10.88 15.53 11.09
C ALA A 111 -11.74 16.37 12.06
N GLN A 112 -11.23 17.51 12.54
CA GLN A 112 -11.99 18.42 13.41
C GLN A 112 -12.81 19.48 12.65
N ASN A 113 -12.51 19.70 11.36
CA ASN A 113 -13.07 20.80 10.56
C ASN A 113 -13.85 20.36 9.31
N THR A 114 -13.99 19.04 9.05
CA THR A 114 -14.89 18.47 8.01
C THR A 114 -16.04 17.71 8.67
#